data_AF-A0A943BWP1-F1
#
_entry.id   AF-A0A943BWP1-F1
#
_cell.length_a   1.000
_cell.length_b   1.000
_cell.length_c   1.000
_cell.angle_alpha   90.00
_cell.angle_beta   90.00
_cell.angle_gamma   90.00
#
_symmetry.space_group_name_H-M   'P 1'
#
loop_
_entity.id
_entity.type
_entity.pdbx_description
1 polymer ?
#
loop_
_entity_poly.entity_id
_entity_poly.type
_entity_poly.pdbx_seq_one_letter_code
_entity_poly.pdbx_strand_id
1 'polypeptide(L)'
;MNDKFIRLLSPISLAVYGILDLAVLAFGVFAIKKATVMLNTWVIIFIAIEIFAIIIAIIGTKELLSNGVKFSDDEAEFTGVDDNNIVAYDDIITIEAYRDTAASFTKNFDMRHSLLIFTLKDERGEKTNTIDIGLVNNGALNKVLDEFKKHVDADKITFTQVKKSKLAAKIEKAKEKPADENVKNNNSANEGVTKKASEVPNLDLEPTEKNTKE
;
A
#
# COMPACT_ATOMS: atom_id res chain seq x y z
N MET A 1 31.87 -6.94 1.84
CA MET A 1 31.43 -5.60 2.32
C MET A 1 30.81 -5.80 3.70
N ASN A 2 30.59 -4.76 4.52
CA ASN A 2 29.91 -4.98 5.80
C ASN A 2 28.40 -5.05 5.59
N ASP A 3 27.73 -6.00 6.23
CA ASP A 3 26.26 -6.10 6.30
C ASP A 3 25.64 -4.72 6.50
N LYS A 4 24.78 -4.30 5.57
CA LYS A 4 24.12 -2.99 5.63
C LYS A 4 22.62 -3.16 5.75
N PHE A 5 22.05 -2.54 6.78
CA PHE A 5 20.60 -2.51 6.97
C PHE A 5 20.00 -1.16 6.54
N ILE A 6 19.00 -1.20 5.66
CA ILE A 6 18.23 -0.04 5.22
C ILE A 6 16.80 -0.19 5.74
N ARG A 7 16.43 0.65 6.71
CA ARG A 7 15.09 0.63 7.30
C ARG A 7 14.03 1.17 6.34
N LEU A 8 12.95 0.43 6.18
CA LEU A 8 11.79 0.76 5.36
C LEU A 8 10.66 1.29 6.26
N LEU A 9 10.80 2.55 6.71
CA LEU A 9 9.85 3.15 7.64
C LEU A 9 8.87 4.07 6.92
N SER A 10 7.58 3.77 7.07
CA SER A 10 6.48 4.66 6.67
C SER A 10 6.34 5.80 7.69
N PRO A 11 6.50 7.07 7.31
CA PRO A 11 6.30 8.20 8.22
C PRO A 11 4.87 8.26 8.78
N ILE A 12 3.89 7.85 7.98
CA ILE A 12 2.48 7.82 8.38
C ILE A 12 2.27 6.71 9.42
N SER A 13 2.79 5.51 9.17
CA SER A 13 2.67 4.40 10.11
C SER A 13 3.38 4.74 11.42
N LEU A 14 4.57 5.35 11.36
CA LEU A 14 5.27 5.82 12.56
C LEU A 14 4.44 6.83 13.36
N ALA A 15 3.79 7.78 12.70
CA ALA A 15 2.94 8.75 13.37
C ALA A 15 1.73 8.08 14.04
N VAL A 16 1.08 7.14 13.35
CA VAL A 16 -0.08 6.40 13.87
C VAL A 16 0.31 5.58 15.10
N TYR A 17 1.38 4.79 15.02
CA TYR A 17 1.90 4.02 16.15
C TYR A 17 2.33 4.93 17.30
N GLY A 18 2.99 6.05 17.02
CA GLY A 18 3.35 7.03 18.06
C GLY A 18 2.14 7.60 18.80
N ILE A 19 1.04 7.90 18.09
CA ILE A 19 -0.21 8.37 18.72
C ILE A 19 -0.86 7.26 19.55
N LEU A 20 -0.91 6.03 19.03
CA LEU A 20 -1.44 4.86 19.74
C LEU A 20 -0.66 4.59 21.02
N ASP A 21 0.67 4.57 20.96
CA ASP A 21 1.55 4.36 22.11
C ASP A 21 1.37 5.46 23.18
N LEU A 22 1.24 6.72 22.75
CA LEU A 22 0.93 7.83 23.66
C LEU A 22 -0.44 7.67 24.32
N ALA A 23 -1.45 7.17 23.60
CA ALA A 23 -2.76 6.91 24.15
C ALA A 23 -2.71 5.79 25.20
N VAL A 24 -1.99 4.70 24.93
CA VAL A 24 -1.74 3.63 25.90
C VAL A 24 -1.07 4.20 27.16
N LEU A 25 0.01 4.97 27.03
CA LEU A 25 0.65 5.59 28.20
C LEU A 25 -0.31 6.49 29.01
N ALA A 26 -1.17 7.26 28.33
CA ALA A 26 -2.17 8.09 28.99
C ALA A 26 -3.20 7.24 29.78
N PHE A 27 -3.66 6.12 29.21
CA PHE A 27 -4.52 5.16 29.90
C PHE A 27 -3.79 4.48 31.07
N GLY A 28 -2.51 4.16 30.96
CA GLY A 28 -1.67 3.71 32.05
C GLY A 28 -1.64 4.67 33.24
N VAL A 29 -1.41 5.96 32.99
CA VAL A 29 -1.47 6.99 34.04
C VAL A 29 -2.88 7.08 34.66
N PHE A 30 -3.92 6.99 33.84
CA PHE A 30 -5.30 6.97 34.32
C PHE A 30 -5.61 5.76 35.18
N ALA A 31 -5.15 4.57 34.79
CA ALA A 31 -5.32 3.31 35.52
C ALA A 31 -4.72 3.42 36.93
N ILE A 32 -3.47 3.91 37.02
CA ILE A 32 -2.78 4.12 38.30
C ILE A 32 -3.55 5.14 39.17
N LYS A 33 -3.92 6.30 38.61
CA LYS A 33 -4.71 7.29 39.35
C LYS A 33 -6.01 6.70 39.87
N LYS A 34 -6.72 5.93 39.05
CA LYS A 34 -7.98 5.31 39.47
C LYS A 34 -7.77 4.28 40.59
N ALA A 35 -6.70 3.50 40.49
CA ALA A 35 -6.29 2.53 41.52
C ALA A 35 -6.01 3.20 42.87
N THR A 36 -5.40 4.40 42.89
CA THR A 36 -5.15 5.12 44.16
C THR A 36 -6.42 5.62 44.85
N VAL A 37 -7.51 5.82 44.10
CA VAL A 37 -8.79 6.29 44.64
C VAL A 37 -9.70 5.13 45.03
N MET A 38 -9.74 4.07 44.22
CA MET A 38 -10.57 2.90 44.48
C MET A 38 -9.95 1.64 43.87
N LEU A 39 -9.86 0.57 44.67
CA LEU A 39 -9.44 -0.76 44.21
C LEU A 39 -10.62 -1.72 44.31
N ASN A 40 -11.36 -1.85 43.21
CA ASN A 40 -12.39 -2.87 43.05
C ASN A 40 -12.05 -3.80 41.88
N THR A 41 -12.81 -4.87 41.73
CA THR A 41 -12.59 -5.89 40.69
C THR A 41 -12.49 -5.30 39.28
N TRP A 42 -13.30 -4.30 38.96
CA TRP A 42 -13.29 -3.64 37.65
C TRP A 42 -11.99 -2.86 37.38
N VAL A 43 -11.47 -2.15 38.39
CA VAL A 43 -10.19 -1.44 38.28
C VAL A 43 -9.04 -2.44 38.13
N ILE A 44 -9.08 -3.57 38.83
CA ILE A 44 -8.06 -4.63 38.69
C ILE A 44 -8.07 -5.20 37.27
N ILE A 45 -9.26 -5.51 36.72
CA ILE A 45 -9.41 -5.98 35.34
C ILE A 45 -8.87 -4.94 34.35
N PHE A 46 -9.21 -3.66 34.55
CA PHE A 46 -8.74 -2.58 33.70
C PHE A 46 -7.21 -2.46 33.69
N ILE A 47 -6.56 -2.53 34.86
CA ILE A 47 -5.09 -2.54 34.97
C ILE A 47 -4.48 -3.74 34.22
N ALA A 48 -5.10 -4.92 34.32
CA ALA A 48 -4.60 -6.11 33.61
C ALA A 48 -4.66 -5.94 32.09
N ILE A 49 -5.76 -5.38 31.56
CA ILE A 49 -5.91 -5.04 30.14
C ILE A 49 -4.86 -4.00 29.72
N GLU A 50 -4.63 -3.00 30.56
CA GLU A 50 -3.66 -1.94 30.30
C GLU A 50 -2.22 -2.47 30.21
N ILE A 51 -1.83 -3.38 31.10
CA ILE A 51 -0.52 -4.07 31.02
C ILE A 51 -0.39 -4.80 29.67
N PHE A 52 -1.45 -5.48 29.23
CA PHE A 52 -1.45 -6.15 27.94
C PHE A 52 -1.33 -5.14 26.78
N ALA A 53 -2.05 -4.03 26.83
CA ALA A 53 -1.97 -2.97 25.84
C ALA A 53 -0.54 -2.39 25.71
N ILE A 54 0.15 -2.18 26.84
CA ILE A 54 1.56 -1.75 26.87
C ILE A 54 2.47 -2.79 26.18
N ILE A 55 2.28 -4.07 26.45
CA ILE A 55 3.06 -5.14 25.80
C ILE A 55 2.84 -5.12 24.29
N ILE A 56 1.58 -5.02 23.84
CA ILE A 56 1.24 -4.97 22.41
C ILE A 56 1.81 -3.72 21.75
N ALA A 57 1.75 -2.55 22.41
CA ALA A 57 2.36 -1.32 21.91
C ALA A 57 3.88 -1.50 21.69
N ILE A 58 4.58 -2.08 22.68
CA ILE A 58 6.02 -2.35 22.56
C ILE A 58 6.33 -3.30 21.40
N ILE A 59 5.59 -4.41 21.28
CA ILE A 59 5.79 -5.40 20.21
C ILE A 59 5.50 -4.76 18.85
N GLY A 60 4.38 -4.05 18.72
CA GLY A 60 3.98 -3.41 17.47
C GLY A 60 4.98 -2.35 17.00
N THR A 61 5.49 -1.52 17.92
CA THR A 61 6.51 -0.52 17.59
C THR A 61 7.85 -1.18 17.26
N LYS A 62 8.22 -2.27 17.93
CA LYS A 62 9.41 -3.07 17.56
C LYS A 62 9.31 -3.65 16.16
N GLU A 63 8.16 -4.23 15.81
CA GLU A 63 7.90 -4.78 14.49
C GLU A 63 8.05 -3.69 13.42
N LEU A 64 7.36 -2.56 13.60
CA LEU A 64 7.43 -1.42 12.69
C LEU A 64 8.86 -0.91 12.46
N LEU A 65 9.71 -0.93 13.50
CA LEU A 65 11.11 -0.49 13.42
C LEU A 65 12.07 -1.57 12.90
N SER A 66 11.66 -2.83 12.88
CA SER A 66 12.47 -3.95 12.39
C SER A 66 12.31 -4.15 10.89
N ASN A 67 11.30 -3.55 10.27
CA ASN A 67 11.06 -3.61 8.83
C ASN A 67 12.13 -2.88 8.02
N GLY A 68 12.76 -3.59 7.10
CA GLY A 68 13.82 -3.06 6.25
C GLY A 68 14.35 -4.09 5.24
N VAL A 69 15.48 -3.74 4.65
CA VAL A 69 16.25 -4.60 3.76
C VAL A 69 17.65 -4.74 4.33
N LYS A 70 18.07 -5.97 4.60
CA LYS A 70 19.44 -6.32 4.96
C LYS A 70 20.19 -6.69 3.68
N PHE A 71 21.27 -5.98 3.40
CA PHE A 71 22.18 -6.27 2.29
C PHE A 71 23.39 -7.00 2.83
N SER A 72 23.54 -8.25 2.42
CA SER A 72 24.72 -9.09 2.63
C SER A 72 25.61 -9.04 1.38
N ASP A 73 26.66 -9.86 1.35
CA ASP A 73 27.64 -9.88 0.25
C ASP A 73 27.10 -10.48 -1.05
N ASP A 74 26.19 -11.46 -0.96
CA ASP A 74 25.65 -12.25 -2.06
C ASP A 74 24.12 -12.10 -2.23
N GLU A 75 23.43 -11.62 -1.21
CA GLU A 75 21.97 -11.52 -1.19
C GLU A 75 21.43 -10.29 -0.44
N ALA A 76 20.18 -9.96 -0.73
CA ALA A 76 19.38 -9.00 0.02
C ALA A 76 18.16 -9.69 0.66
N GLU A 77 17.98 -9.49 1.96
CA GLU A 77 16.86 -10.03 2.75
C GLU A 77 15.88 -8.91 3.15
N PHE A 78 14.61 -9.08 2.85
CA PHE A 78 13.52 -8.20 3.23
C PHE A 78 12.91 -8.68 4.54
N THR A 79 13.14 -7.95 5.62
CA THR A 79 12.81 -8.41 6.99
C THR A 79 11.33 -8.26 7.35
N GLY A 80 10.56 -7.52 6.55
CA GLY A 80 9.12 -7.30 6.76
C GLY A 80 8.23 -8.17 5.88
N VAL A 81 8.78 -9.19 5.23
CA VAL A 81 8.06 -10.12 4.35
C VAL A 81 8.46 -11.55 4.73
N ASP A 82 7.46 -12.43 4.83
CA ASP A 82 7.69 -13.82 5.26
C ASP A 82 8.20 -14.72 4.11
N ASP A 83 7.53 -14.70 2.95
CA ASP A 83 7.83 -15.60 1.83
C ASP A 83 8.55 -14.89 0.68
N ASN A 84 9.49 -15.58 0.03
CA ASN A 84 10.33 -15.06 -1.07
C ASN A 84 11.02 -13.73 -0.72
N ASN A 85 11.43 -13.61 0.54
CA ASN A 85 11.99 -12.40 1.11
C ASN A 85 13.51 -12.25 0.89
N ILE A 86 14.19 -13.30 0.41
CA ILE A 86 15.61 -13.27 0.07
C ILE A 86 15.77 -13.19 -1.46
N VAL A 87 16.67 -12.33 -1.92
CA VAL A 87 17.00 -12.14 -3.33
C VAL A 87 18.52 -12.22 -3.50
N ALA A 88 19.01 -13.30 -4.11
CA ALA A 88 20.41 -13.45 -4.48
C ALA A 88 20.76 -12.55 -5.67
N TYR A 89 21.90 -11.85 -5.61
CA TYR A 89 22.26 -10.87 -6.63
C TYR A 89 22.55 -11.50 -8.00
N ASP A 90 23.15 -12.69 -8.01
CA ASP A 90 23.52 -13.41 -9.24
C ASP A 90 22.30 -13.86 -10.07
N ASP A 91 21.15 -14.01 -9.40
CA ASP A 91 19.90 -14.42 -10.03
C ASP A 91 19.12 -13.23 -10.61
N ILE A 92 19.49 -11.99 -10.28
CA ILE A 92 18.76 -10.81 -10.72
C ILE A 92 18.98 -10.55 -12.22
N ILE A 93 17.89 -10.62 -12.98
CA ILE A 93 17.83 -10.19 -14.38
C ILE A 93 17.44 -8.71 -14.43
N THR A 94 16.31 -8.36 -13.80
CA THR A 94 15.85 -6.97 -13.69
C THR A 94 15.23 -6.67 -12.33
N ILE A 95 15.31 -5.39 -11.93
CA ILE A 95 14.62 -4.85 -10.76
C ILE A 95 13.74 -3.70 -11.24
N GLU A 96 12.44 -3.81 -11.05
CA GLU A 96 11.48 -2.74 -11.29
C GLU A 96 10.91 -2.22 -9.97
N ALA A 97 11.06 -0.92 -9.73
CA ALA A 97 10.47 -0.28 -8.57
C ALA A 97 9.25 0.53 -8.96
N TYR A 98 8.09 0.17 -8.41
CA TYR A 98 6.82 0.85 -8.62
C TYR A 98 6.42 1.65 -7.38
N ARG A 99 6.04 2.91 -7.60
CA ARG A 99 5.40 3.73 -6.57
C ARG A 99 4.35 4.65 -7.15
N ASP A 100 3.14 4.57 -6.59
CA ASP A 100 2.08 5.52 -6.87
C ASP A 100 2.08 6.67 -5.87
N THR A 101 2.27 7.88 -6.38
CA THR A 101 2.25 9.11 -5.58
C THR A 101 1.08 10.03 -5.97
N ALA A 102 0.19 9.56 -6.83
CA ALA A 102 -0.95 10.36 -7.26
C ALA A 102 -1.98 10.46 -6.12
N ALA A 103 -2.28 11.69 -5.71
CA ALA A 103 -3.40 11.95 -4.82
C ALA A 103 -4.70 11.51 -5.49
N SER A 104 -5.39 10.56 -4.87
CA SER A 104 -6.73 10.13 -5.27
C SER A 104 -7.59 9.91 -4.03
N PHE A 105 -8.83 10.39 -4.05
CA PHE A 105 -9.82 10.11 -3.01
C PHE A 105 -10.52 8.76 -3.23
N THR A 106 -10.33 8.14 -4.39
CA THR A 106 -10.93 6.84 -4.74
C THR A 106 -9.96 5.67 -4.60
N LYS A 107 -8.67 5.94 -4.38
CA LYS A 107 -7.66 4.88 -4.19
C LYS A 107 -7.55 4.49 -2.73
N ASN A 108 -7.67 3.18 -2.51
CA ASN A 108 -7.42 2.51 -1.25
C ASN A 108 -5.93 2.62 -0.83
N PHE A 109 -5.66 2.27 0.42
CA PHE A 109 -4.35 2.45 1.05
C PHE A 109 -3.29 1.50 0.49
N ASP A 110 -3.69 0.26 0.20
CA ASP A 110 -2.91 -0.79 -0.47
C ASP A 110 -2.39 -0.35 -1.84
N MET A 111 -3.20 0.36 -2.62
CA MET A 111 -2.83 0.86 -3.94
C MET A 111 -1.72 1.94 -3.91
N ARG A 112 -1.30 2.39 -2.73
CA ARG A 112 -0.25 3.41 -2.51
C ARG A 112 1.05 2.81 -2.00
N HIS A 113 1.07 1.50 -1.78
CA HIS A 113 2.27 0.80 -1.41
C HIS A 113 3.32 0.91 -2.51
N SER A 114 4.58 0.88 -2.09
CA SER A 114 5.70 0.78 -3.01
C SER A 114 6.01 -0.70 -3.19
N LEU A 115 6.22 -1.10 -4.44
CA LEU A 115 6.49 -2.48 -4.81
C LEU A 115 7.87 -2.56 -5.44
N LEU A 116 8.61 -3.61 -5.13
CA LEU A 116 9.81 -4.02 -5.86
C LEU A 116 9.50 -5.32 -6.59
N ILE A 117 9.60 -5.30 -7.91
CA ILE A 117 9.35 -6.44 -8.77
C ILE A 117 10.70 -6.89 -9.31
N PHE A 118 11.12 -8.08 -8.92
CA PHE A 118 12.35 -8.72 -9.35
C PHE A 118 12.02 -9.74 -10.44
N THR A 119 12.73 -9.68 -11.55
CA THR A 119 12.78 -10.79 -12.50
C THR A 119 14.06 -11.56 -12.23
N LEU A 120 13.91 -12.81 -11.80
CA LEU A 120 15.00 -13.68 -11.38
C LEU A 120 15.20 -14.82 -12.38
N LYS A 121 16.44 -15.29 -12.51
CA LYS A 121 16.76 -16.54 -13.20
C LYS A 121 16.15 -17.71 -12.43
N ASP A 122 15.53 -18.63 -13.14
CA ASP A 122 14.98 -19.87 -12.60
C ASP A 122 15.44 -21.04 -13.50
N GLU A 123 15.49 -22.25 -12.95
CA GLU A 123 15.91 -23.47 -13.66
C GLU A 123 15.05 -23.75 -14.90
N ARG A 124 13.86 -23.15 -14.98
CA ARG A 124 12.88 -23.30 -16.07
C ARG A 124 12.67 -22.03 -16.90
N GLY A 125 13.39 -20.95 -16.64
CA GLY A 125 13.24 -19.67 -17.33
C GLY A 125 13.36 -18.46 -16.40
N GLU A 126 12.37 -17.57 -16.45
CA GLU A 126 12.33 -16.35 -15.63
C GLU A 126 11.21 -16.45 -14.59
N LYS A 127 11.51 -16.11 -13.33
CA LYS A 127 10.52 -16.02 -12.24
C LYS A 127 10.38 -14.58 -11.80
N THR A 128 9.15 -14.09 -11.72
CA THR A 128 8.86 -12.79 -11.12
C THR A 128 8.62 -12.93 -9.62
N ASN A 129 9.37 -12.19 -8.81
CA ASN A 129 9.16 -12.05 -7.38
C ASN A 129 8.76 -10.61 -7.06
N THR A 130 7.57 -10.41 -6.50
CA THR A 130 7.07 -9.07 -6.13
C THR A 130 7.09 -8.92 -4.61
N ILE A 131 7.82 -7.93 -4.13
CA ILE A 131 7.98 -7.61 -2.72
C ILE A 131 7.26 -6.29 -2.44
N ASP A 132 6.25 -6.36 -1.58
CA ASP A 132 5.59 -5.18 -1.04
C ASP A 132 6.39 -4.62 0.12
N ILE A 133 6.88 -3.40 -0.05
CA ILE A 133 7.68 -2.68 0.95
C ILE A 133 6.86 -1.59 1.65
N GLY A 134 5.54 -1.56 1.44
CA GLY A 134 4.58 -0.69 2.10
C GLY A 134 4.68 0.78 1.75
N LEU A 135 4.19 1.64 2.64
CA LEU A 135 4.13 3.09 2.47
C LEU A 135 5.46 3.81 2.77
N VAL A 136 6.52 3.45 2.06
CA VAL A 136 7.83 4.07 2.27
C VAL A 136 7.94 5.45 1.63
N ASN A 137 8.85 6.29 2.12
CA ASN A 137 9.16 7.57 1.48
C ASN A 137 10.13 7.38 0.29
N ASN A 138 10.29 8.42 -0.55
CA ASN A 138 11.17 8.33 -1.73
C ASN A 138 12.62 8.13 -1.33
N GLY A 139 13.04 8.70 -0.19
CA GLY A 139 14.41 8.60 0.29
C GLY A 139 14.80 7.17 0.66
N ALA A 140 13.92 6.44 1.34
CA ALA A 140 14.14 5.05 1.73
C ALA A 140 14.17 4.13 0.51
N LEU A 141 13.20 4.28 -0.41
CA LEU A 141 13.18 3.53 -1.66
C LEU A 141 14.44 3.79 -2.52
N ASN A 142 14.82 5.06 -2.69
CA ASN A 142 16.03 5.40 -3.45
C ASN A 142 17.28 4.83 -2.79
N LYS A 143 17.39 4.85 -1.45
CA LYS A 143 18.51 4.23 -0.73
C LYS A 143 18.61 2.72 -0.98
N VAL A 144 17.48 2.02 -1.01
CA VAL A 144 17.42 0.60 -1.35
C VAL A 144 17.90 0.37 -2.79
N LEU A 145 17.37 1.13 -3.75
CA LEU A 145 17.78 1.01 -5.15
C LEU A 145 19.26 1.38 -5.38
N ASP A 146 19.75 2.41 -4.69
CA ASP A 146 21.15 2.82 -4.77
C ASP A 146 22.09 1.79 -4.14
N GLU A 147 21.62 0.99 -3.18
CA GLU A 147 22.38 -0.13 -2.67
C GLU A 147 22.39 -1.31 -3.65
N PHE A 148 21.24 -1.64 -4.25
CA PHE A 148 21.20 -2.66 -5.32
C PHE A 148 22.12 -2.32 -6.51
N LYS A 149 22.25 -1.04 -6.89
CA LYS A 149 23.18 -0.59 -7.94
C LYS A 149 24.66 -0.84 -7.64
N LYS A 150 25.02 -1.16 -6.39
CA LYS A 150 26.40 -1.51 -6.03
C LYS A 150 26.70 -2.98 -6.24
N HIS A 151 25.65 -3.80 -6.27
CA HIS A 151 25.73 -5.27 -6.35
C HIS A 151 25.30 -5.79 -7.71
N VAL A 152 24.48 -5.04 -8.44
CA VAL A 152 23.93 -5.39 -9.74
C VAL A 152 24.18 -4.26 -10.73
N ASP A 153 24.39 -4.61 -12.00
CA ASP A 153 24.57 -3.64 -13.07
C ASP A 153 23.39 -2.65 -13.13
N ALA A 154 23.71 -1.35 -13.23
CA ALA A 154 22.72 -0.28 -13.10
C ALA A 154 21.67 -0.26 -14.23
N ASP A 155 21.98 -0.88 -15.38
CA ASP A 155 21.08 -1.04 -16.53
C ASP A 155 19.96 -2.06 -16.28
N LYS A 156 20.15 -2.98 -15.33
CA LYS A 156 19.12 -3.95 -14.89
C LYS A 156 18.06 -3.34 -13.99
N ILE A 157 18.26 -2.10 -13.52
CA ILE A 157 17.39 -1.45 -12.52
C ILE A 157 16.55 -0.36 -13.17
N THR A 158 15.25 -0.59 -13.26
CA THR A 158 14.28 0.38 -13.78
C THR A 158 13.42 0.96 -12.65
N PHE A 159 13.38 2.29 -12.53
CA PHE A 159 12.50 2.96 -11.57
C PHE A 159 11.28 3.58 -12.28
N THR A 160 10.11 3.02 -12.02
CA THR A 160 8.84 3.53 -12.53
C THR A 160 8.07 4.24 -11.42
N GLN A 161 8.25 5.56 -11.34
CA GLN A 161 7.40 6.41 -10.51
C GLN A 161 6.19 6.91 -11.30
N VAL A 162 4.98 6.56 -10.87
CA VAL A 162 3.77 7.22 -11.34
C VAL A 162 3.62 8.52 -10.57
N LYS A 163 4.22 9.59 -11.11
CA LYS A 163 3.98 10.96 -10.66
C LYS A 163 2.64 11.44 -11.19
N LYS A 164 1.94 12.28 -10.41
CA LYS A 164 0.70 13.00 -10.78
C LYS A 164 0.72 13.55 -12.22
N SER A 165 1.89 13.97 -12.71
CA SER A 165 2.10 14.50 -14.06
C SER A 165 1.88 13.49 -15.20
N LYS A 166 2.14 12.19 -15.02
CA LYS A 166 1.88 11.18 -16.07
C LYS A 166 0.39 10.83 -16.19
N LEU A 167 -0.37 10.93 -15.08
CA LEU A 167 -1.82 10.78 -15.10
C LEU A 167 -2.48 12.02 -15.72
N ALA A 168 -2.02 13.22 -15.37
CA ALA A 168 -2.45 14.47 -16.00
C ALA A 168 -2.14 14.48 -17.51
N ALA A 169 -0.93 14.09 -17.92
CA ALA A 169 -0.56 14.01 -19.33
C ALA A 169 -1.29 12.90 -20.10
N LYS A 170 -1.70 11.79 -19.46
CA LYS A 170 -2.57 10.78 -20.08
C LYS A 170 -4.02 11.29 -20.22
N ILE A 171 -4.53 12.05 -19.26
CA ILE A 171 -5.86 12.66 -19.32
C ILE A 171 -5.90 13.80 -20.35
N GLU A 172 -4.82 14.56 -20.48
CA GLU A 172 -4.67 15.64 -21.47
C GLU A 172 -4.45 15.09 -22.88
N LYS A 173 -3.60 14.08 -23.06
CA LYS A 173 -3.48 13.34 -24.34
C LYS A 173 -4.73 12.54 -24.73
N ALA A 174 -5.60 12.22 -23.78
CA ALA A 174 -6.91 11.62 -24.05
C ALA A 174 -7.98 12.67 -24.41
N LYS A 175 -7.74 13.95 -24.12
CA LYS A 175 -8.56 15.08 -24.57
C LYS A 175 -8.08 15.65 -25.92
N GLU A 176 -6.81 15.49 -26.25
CA GLU A 176 -6.23 15.86 -27.54
C GLU A 176 -6.08 14.64 -28.47
N LYS A 177 -7.21 14.11 -28.95
CA LYS A 177 -7.25 13.51 -30.29
C LYS A 177 -8.33 14.23 -31.09
N PRO A 178 -7.98 14.82 -32.25
CA PRO A 178 -8.87 15.70 -33.00
C PRO A 178 -9.97 14.92 -33.74
N ALA A 179 -11.08 15.62 -33.91
CA ALA A 179 -12.15 15.31 -34.86
C ALA A 179 -11.67 15.45 -36.31
N ASP A 180 -12.38 14.72 -37.19
CA ASP A 180 -12.48 14.85 -38.65
C ASP A 180 -11.25 14.46 -39.51
N GLU A 181 -11.35 13.82 -40.69
CA GLU A 181 -12.47 13.45 -41.57
C GLU A 181 -11.89 12.49 -42.64
N ASN A 182 -12.65 11.50 -43.11
CA ASN A 182 -12.84 11.37 -44.56
C ASN A 182 -14.06 10.53 -44.93
N VAL A 183 -14.95 11.22 -45.64
CA VAL A 183 -16.23 10.78 -46.21
C VAL A 183 -15.99 10.02 -47.52
N LYS A 184 -16.81 8.98 -47.79
CA LYS A 184 -17.36 8.76 -49.14
C LYS A 184 -18.66 7.93 -49.11
N ASN A 185 -19.76 8.67 -49.24
CA ASN A 185 -21.06 8.42 -49.88
C ASN A 185 -21.41 7.00 -50.38
N ASN A 186 -22.63 6.53 -50.07
CA ASN A 186 -23.78 6.65 -51.01
C ASN A 186 -25.11 6.13 -50.42
N ASN A 187 -26.14 6.96 -50.64
CA ASN A 187 -27.53 6.66 -51.02
C ASN A 187 -28.65 6.33 -50.02
N SER A 188 -29.69 7.16 -50.20
CA SER A 188 -31.13 6.91 -50.18
C SER A 188 -31.89 6.96 -48.84
N ALA A 189 -32.43 8.16 -48.60
CA ALA A 189 -33.87 8.45 -48.64
C ALA A 189 -34.84 7.49 -47.90
N ASN A 190 -35.50 8.09 -46.90
CA ASN A 190 -36.95 8.30 -46.83
C ASN A 190 -37.64 7.75 -45.57
N GLU A 191 -38.32 8.68 -44.89
CA GLU A 191 -39.57 8.60 -44.11
C GLU A 191 -39.95 7.33 -43.32
N GLY A 192 -40.38 7.54 -42.07
CA GLY A 192 -41.53 6.78 -41.54
C GLY A 192 -41.41 6.20 -40.13
N VAL A 193 -41.87 6.97 -39.13
CA VAL A 193 -42.90 6.58 -38.14
C VAL A 193 -42.70 5.30 -37.28
N THR A 194 -42.43 5.55 -35.99
CA THR A 194 -42.86 4.85 -34.74
C THR A 194 -42.77 3.32 -34.61
N LYS A 195 -42.24 2.85 -33.46
CA LYS A 195 -43.00 2.05 -32.45
C LYS A 195 -42.19 1.70 -31.19
N LYS A 196 -42.85 1.97 -30.04
CA LYS A 196 -42.91 1.26 -28.75
C LYS A 196 -41.75 0.40 -28.22
N ALA A 197 -41.34 0.79 -27.00
CA ALA A 197 -41.37 0.04 -25.73
C ALA A 197 -40.59 -1.28 -25.58
N SER A 198 -39.69 -1.30 -24.59
CA SER A 198 -39.71 -2.30 -23.52
C SER A 198 -38.86 -1.86 -22.31
N GLU A 199 -39.56 -1.52 -21.23
CA GLU A 199 -39.19 -1.62 -19.79
C GLU A 199 -38.74 -3.08 -19.48
N VAL A 200 -37.91 -3.42 -18.48
CA VAL A 200 -37.83 -3.16 -17.02
C VAL A 200 -36.48 -3.78 -16.53
N PRO A 201 -36.06 -3.80 -15.23
CA PRO A 201 -36.51 -3.08 -14.04
C PRO A 201 -35.38 -2.51 -13.14
N ASN A 202 -35.71 -1.46 -12.38
CA ASN A 202 -34.95 -0.99 -11.23
C ASN A 202 -35.38 -1.81 -9.99
N LEU A 203 -34.42 -2.38 -9.24
CA LEU A 203 -34.70 -2.96 -7.92
C LEU A 203 -34.59 -1.87 -6.85
N ASP A 204 -35.74 -1.40 -6.38
CA ASP A 204 -35.87 -0.63 -5.15
C ASP A 204 -35.82 -1.58 -3.94
N LEU A 205 -34.98 -1.24 -2.95
CA LEU A 205 -34.98 -1.84 -1.62
C LEU A 205 -35.62 -0.85 -0.64
N GLU A 206 -36.80 -1.20 -0.13
CA GLU A 206 -37.52 -0.45 0.92
C GLU A 206 -36.80 -0.54 2.29
N PRO A 207 -36.93 0.49 3.15
CA PRO A 207 -36.46 0.46 4.53
C PRO A 207 -37.49 -0.17 5.48
N THR A 208 -37.01 -0.96 6.44
CA THR A 208 -37.82 -1.68 7.43
C THR A 208 -38.32 -0.75 8.55
N GLU A 209 -39.64 -0.71 8.74
CA GLU A 209 -40.30 0.00 9.84
C GLU A 209 -40.14 -0.70 11.19
N LYS A 210 -39.96 0.13 12.23
CA LYS A 210 -40.11 -0.20 13.65
C LYS A 210 -41.55 -0.60 13.95
N ASN A 211 -41.74 -1.69 14.70
CA ASN A 211 -42.98 -1.92 15.43
C ASN A 211 -42.72 -2.02 16.94
N THR A 212 -43.31 -1.06 17.66
CA THR A 212 -43.57 -1.07 19.09
C THR A 212 -44.92 -1.73 19.31
N LYS A 213 -45.06 -2.62 20.31
CA LYS A 213 -46.28 -2.71 21.14
C LYS A 213 -46.11 -3.67 22.33
N GLU A 214 -46.51 -3.11 23.48
CA GLU A 214 -47.07 -3.65 24.74
C GLU A 214 -46.46 -4.89 25.40
#